data_AF-A0A935WK10-F1
#
_entry.id   AF-A0A935WK10-F1
#
_cell.length_a   1.000
_cell.length_b   1.000
_cell.length_c   1.000
_cell.angle_alpha   90.00
_cell.angle_beta   90.00
_cell.angle_gamma   90.00
#
_symmetry.space_group_name_H-M   'P 1'
#
loop_
_entity.id
_entity.type
_entity.pdbx_description
1 polymer ?
#
loop_
_entity_poly.entity_id
_entity_poly.type
_entity_poly.pdbx_seq_one_letter_code
_entity_poly.pdbx_strand_id
1 'polypeptide(L)'
;MAPSRRPSPQDGAHVPEGRSAPAAPPAAHLPCCQSCGMPLEKPQDFGTNADASPNGDYCHYCFDQGSFTAPDVTMEGMLECCVQVMSAQGIMPAPEARKLMGGVLPKLARWAKP
;
A
#
# COMPACT_ATOMS: atom_id res chain seq x y z
N MET A 1 -2.70 31.01 -63.12
CA MET A 1 -1.68 30.71 -62.11
C MET A 1 -2.36 30.01 -60.96
N ALA A 2 -2.40 28.67 -60.98
CA ALA A 2 -2.85 27.84 -59.88
C ALA A 2 -1.82 26.71 -59.75
N PRO A 3 -1.31 26.48 -58.53
CA PRO A 3 -1.42 25.14 -57.99
C PRO A 3 -1.79 25.20 -56.49
N SER A 4 -2.86 24.54 -56.11
CA SER A 4 -2.82 23.18 -55.55
C SER A 4 -2.71 23.20 -54.03
N ARG A 5 -3.89 23.04 -53.41
CA ARG A 5 -4.09 22.50 -52.07
C ARG A 5 -3.10 21.35 -51.80
N ARG A 6 -2.41 21.41 -50.66
CA ARG A 6 -1.93 20.23 -49.93
C ARG A 6 -2.02 20.48 -48.42
N PRO A 7 -2.14 19.38 -47.63
CA PRO A 7 -3.02 19.32 -46.47
C PRO A 7 -2.28 19.44 -45.13
N SER A 8 -3.09 19.64 -44.09
CA SER A 8 -2.73 19.62 -42.67
C SER A 8 -1.80 18.46 -42.30
N PRO A 9 -0.81 18.71 -41.43
CA PRO A 9 -0.22 17.67 -40.62
C PRO A 9 -0.51 17.93 -39.13
N GLN A 10 -1.12 16.92 -38.49
CA GLN A 10 -0.96 16.55 -37.08
C GLN A 10 -1.84 17.39 -36.12
N ASP A 11 -3.06 16.99 -35.75
CA ASP A 11 -3.42 15.72 -35.08
C ASP A 11 -2.25 15.11 -34.29
N GLY A 12 -2.06 15.64 -33.09
CA GLY A 12 -1.01 15.27 -32.17
C GLY A 12 -1.60 15.11 -30.78
N ALA A 13 -2.10 13.91 -30.53
CA ALA A 13 -2.35 13.32 -29.21
C ALA A 13 -3.31 14.12 -28.30
N HIS A 14 -4.61 13.92 -28.54
CA HIS A 14 -5.52 13.68 -27.43
C HIS A 14 -4.87 12.61 -26.54
N VAL A 15 -4.31 13.02 -25.40
CA VAL A 15 -3.89 12.09 -24.36
C VAL A 15 -5.18 11.41 -23.90
N PRO A 16 -5.36 10.10 -24.12
CA PRO A 16 -6.48 9.42 -23.48
C PRO A 16 -6.26 9.51 -21.97
N GLU A 17 -7.09 10.30 -21.29
CA GLU A 17 -7.38 10.10 -19.87
C GLU A 17 -7.85 8.66 -19.71
N GLY A 18 -6.91 7.79 -19.37
CA GLY A 18 -7.06 6.36 -19.66
C GLY A 18 -5.94 5.51 -19.07
N ARG A 19 -5.49 5.85 -17.86
CA ARG A 19 -5.20 4.79 -16.89
C ARG A 19 -6.01 5.13 -15.66
N SER A 20 -7.26 4.71 -15.69
CA SER A 20 -7.98 4.36 -14.47
C SER A 20 -7.02 3.55 -13.61
N ALA A 21 -6.48 4.17 -12.56
CA ALA A 21 -6.18 3.40 -11.37
C ALA A 21 -7.47 2.62 -11.09
N PRO A 22 -7.42 1.29 -10.91
CA PRO A 22 -8.60 0.61 -10.43
C PRO A 22 -8.98 1.33 -9.15
N ALA A 23 -10.14 2.00 -9.20
CA ALA A 23 -10.74 2.61 -8.04
C ALA A 23 -10.72 1.52 -6.97
N ALA A 24 -9.93 1.75 -5.92
CA ALA A 24 -9.98 0.94 -4.74
C ALA A 24 -11.47 0.75 -4.40
N PRO A 25 -11.96 -0.49 -4.25
CA PRO A 25 -13.37 -0.72 -3.98
C PRO A 25 -13.80 0.11 -2.76
N PRO A 26 -15.01 0.68 -2.74
CA PRO A 26 -15.45 1.55 -1.67
C PRO A 26 -15.46 0.79 -0.33
N ALA A 27 -14.44 1.07 0.48
CA ALA A 27 -14.33 0.89 1.94
C ALA A 27 -15.33 -0.09 2.59
N ALA A 28 -15.34 -1.34 2.16
CA ALA A 28 -16.00 -2.42 2.87
C ALA A 28 -14.94 -3.10 3.74
N HIS A 29 -14.67 -2.55 4.94
CA HIS A 29 -13.80 -3.13 5.98
C HIS A 29 -12.72 -4.08 5.44
N LEU A 30 -11.80 -3.55 4.63
CA LEU A 30 -10.73 -4.38 4.11
C LEU A 30 -9.85 -4.84 5.29
N PRO A 31 -9.48 -6.12 5.33
CA PRO A 31 -8.57 -6.61 6.36
C PRO A 31 -7.28 -5.80 6.29
N CYS A 32 -6.84 -5.29 7.42
CA CYS A 32 -5.56 -4.59 7.54
C CYS A 32 -4.58 -5.50 8.29
N CYS A 33 -3.31 -5.41 7.93
CA CYS A 33 -2.25 -6.13 8.60
C CYS A 33 -2.22 -5.74 10.08
N GLN A 34 -2.42 -6.72 10.96
CA GLN A 34 -2.43 -6.57 12.41
C GLN A 34 -1.04 -6.32 13.01
N SER A 35 -0.03 -6.06 12.18
CA SER A 35 1.33 -5.66 12.57
C SER A 35 1.70 -4.26 12.06
N CYS A 36 1.45 -3.92 10.79
CA CYS A 36 1.85 -2.63 10.22
C CYS A 36 0.67 -1.73 9.82
N GLY A 37 -0.57 -2.19 9.93
CA GLY A 37 -1.76 -1.44 9.52
C GLY A 37 -1.93 -1.30 8.00
N MET A 38 -1.09 -1.97 7.20
CA MET A 38 -1.19 -1.96 5.74
C MET A 38 -2.49 -2.62 5.28
N PRO A 39 -3.27 -2.00 4.38
CA PRO A 39 -4.46 -2.62 3.81
C PRO A 39 -4.09 -3.87 2.99
N LEU A 40 -4.81 -4.96 3.19
CA LEU A 40 -4.64 -6.22 2.45
C LEU A 40 -5.71 -6.26 1.34
N GLU A 41 -5.41 -5.63 0.21
CA GLU A 41 -6.37 -5.50 -0.90
C GLU A 41 -6.22 -6.64 -1.92
N LYS A 42 -4.97 -7.06 -2.16
CA LYS A 42 -4.64 -8.05 -3.18
C LYS A 42 -4.16 -9.35 -2.53
N PRO A 43 -4.34 -10.50 -3.20
CA PRO A 43 -3.79 -11.78 -2.76
C PRO A 43 -2.28 -11.73 -2.47
N GLN A 44 -1.51 -10.88 -3.16
CA GLN A 44 -0.08 -10.72 -2.92
C GLN A 44 0.25 -9.96 -1.64
N ASP A 45 -0.69 -9.18 -1.10
CA ASP A 45 -0.46 -8.41 0.12
C ASP A 45 -0.43 -9.32 1.34
N PHE A 46 -1.19 -10.42 1.33
CA PHE A 46 -1.29 -11.39 2.41
C PHE A 46 0.02 -12.15 2.64
N GLY A 47 0.36 -12.38 3.91
CA GLY A 47 1.50 -13.21 4.31
C GLY A 47 1.26 -14.68 4.03
N THR A 48 2.28 -15.50 4.27
CA THR A 48 2.18 -16.96 4.11
C THR A 48 2.37 -17.68 5.43
N ASN A 49 1.52 -18.67 5.70
CA ASN A 49 1.64 -19.59 6.82
C ASN A 49 2.69 -20.68 6.51
N ALA A 50 3.06 -21.49 7.51
CA ALA A 50 4.05 -22.56 7.35
C ALA A 50 3.65 -23.64 6.32
N ASP A 51 2.34 -23.78 6.07
CA ASP A 51 1.75 -24.68 5.06
C ASP A 51 1.60 -24.01 3.68
N ALA A 52 2.21 -22.83 3.48
CA ALA A 52 2.07 -21.98 2.30
C ALA A 52 0.65 -21.45 2.02
N SER A 53 -0.28 -21.59 2.97
CA SER A 53 -1.59 -20.94 2.88
C SER A 53 -1.48 -19.43 3.14
N PRO A 54 -2.36 -18.59 2.56
CA PRO A 54 -2.35 -17.15 2.80
C PRO A 54 -2.81 -16.83 4.23
N ASN A 55 -2.14 -15.87 4.87
CA ASN A 55 -2.47 -15.36 6.18
C ASN A 55 -3.37 -14.12 6.07
N GLY A 56 -4.60 -14.20 6.59
CA GLY A 56 -5.60 -13.12 6.51
C GLY A 56 -5.36 -11.94 7.46
N ASP A 57 -4.49 -12.11 8.45
CA ASP A 57 -4.26 -11.12 9.52
C ASP A 57 -2.98 -10.31 9.29
N TYR A 58 -2.00 -10.85 8.57
CA TYR A 58 -0.69 -10.23 8.38
C TYR A 58 -0.31 -10.13 6.90
N CYS A 59 0.44 -9.09 6.55
CA CYS A 59 0.98 -8.95 5.20
C CYS A 59 2.29 -9.74 5.00
N HIS A 60 2.65 -10.00 3.74
CA HIS A 60 3.89 -10.68 3.37
C HIS A 60 5.17 -9.99 3.86
N TYR A 61 5.13 -8.66 4.05
CA TYR A 61 6.27 -7.94 4.64
C TYR A 61 6.44 -8.21 6.13
N CYS A 62 5.34 -8.46 6.86
CA CYS A 62 5.37 -8.68 8.30
C CYS A 62 5.46 -10.15 8.67
N PHE A 63 4.88 -11.04 7.86
CA PHE A 63 4.74 -12.45 8.16
C PHE A 63 4.92 -13.28 6.89
N ASP A 64 5.87 -14.20 6.94
CA ASP A 64 6.23 -15.06 5.82
C ASP A 64 6.62 -16.46 6.32
N GLN A 65 6.22 -17.48 5.58
CA GLN A 65 6.46 -18.90 5.86
C GLN A 65 6.14 -19.32 7.31
N GLY A 66 5.09 -18.74 7.91
CA GLY A 66 4.66 -19.07 9.27
C GLY A 66 5.42 -18.34 10.38
N SER A 67 6.24 -17.33 10.06
CA SER A 67 7.00 -16.56 11.05
C SER A 67 6.99 -15.06 10.75
N PHE A 68 7.12 -14.24 11.79
CA PHE A 68 7.33 -12.81 11.60
C PHE A 68 8.71 -12.56 11.01
N THR A 69 8.79 -11.73 9.97
CA THR A 69 10.06 -11.35 9.32
C THR A 69 10.97 -10.55 10.26
N ALA A 70 10.38 -9.85 11.22
CA ALA A 70 11.08 -9.11 12.26
C ALA A 70 10.40 -9.38 13.61
N PRO A 71 10.73 -10.47 14.32
CA PRO A 71 10.08 -10.83 15.58
C PRO A 71 10.44 -9.87 16.72
N ASP A 72 11.68 -9.38 16.77
CA ASP A 72 12.19 -8.48 17.81
C ASP A 72 11.89 -7.00 17.58
N VAL A 73 11.14 -6.66 16.52
CA VAL A 73 10.82 -5.25 16.23
C VAL A 73 9.89 -4.71 17.31
N THR A 74 10.22 -3.53 17.84
CA THR A 74 9.37 -2.82 18.79
C THR A 74 8.26 -2.07 18.07
N MET A 75 7.20 -1.69 18.79
CA MET A 75 6.13 -0.86 18.24
C MET A 75 6.69 0.45 17.65
N GLU A 76 7.66 1.07 18.33
CA GLU A 76 8.34 2.29 17.86
C GLU A 76 9.17 2.02 16.60
N GLY A 77 9.88 0.89 16.53
CA GLY A 77 10.61 0.49 15.32
C GLY A 77 9.68 0.24 14.13
N MET A 78 8.52 -0.38 14.37
CA MET A 78 7.50 -0.59 13.35
C MET A 78 6.88 0.73 12.90
N LEU A 79 6.65 1.67 13.83
CA LEU A 79 6.18 3.02 13.52
C LEU A 79 7.15 3.71 12.56
N GLU A 80 8.43 3.78 12.93
CA GLU A 80 9.43 4.45 12.09
C GLU A 80 9.55 3.75 10.73
N CYS A 81 9.51 2.42 10.67
CA CYS A 81 9.46 1.70 9.39
C CYS A 81 8.26 2.12 8.53
N CYS A 82 7.05 2.14 9.08
CA CYS A 82 5.84 2.54 8.35
C CYS A 82 5.94 3.99 7.88
N VAL A 83 6.46 4.90 8.73
CA VAL A 83 6.67 6.31 8.39
C VAL A 83 7.62 6.48 7.22
N GLN A 84 8.77 5.79 7.25
CA GLN A 84 9.74 5.83 6.17
C GLN A 84 9.15 5.28 4.87
N VAL A 85 8.45 4.15 4.93
CA VAL A 85 7.81 3.53 3.77
C VAL A 85 6.73 4.44 3.17
N MET A 86 5.84 5.00 3.99
CA MET A 86 4.76 5.90 3.51
C MET A 86 5.33 7.18 2.90
N SER A 87 6.39 7.74 3.49
CA SER A 87 7.04 8.95 2.97
C SER A 87 7.83 8.66 1.69
N ALA A 88 8.53 7.54 1.61
CA ALA A 88 9.30 7.15 0.42
C ALA A 88 8.40 6.82 -0.77
N GLN A 89 7.21 6.26 -0.52
CA GLN A 89 6.20 5.99 -1.55
C GLN A 89 5.36 7.22 -1.91
N GLY A 90 5.57 8.37 -1.25
CA GLY A 90 4.80 9.58 -1.51
C GLY A 90 3.33 9.49 -1.12
N ILE A 91 2.96 8.54 -0.26
CA ILE A 91 1.59 8.41 0.26
C ILE A 91 1.25 9.59 1.15
N MET A 92 2.17 9.92 2.08
CA MET A 92 2.05 11.10 2.94
C MET A 92 3.41 11.48 3.55
N PRO A 93 3.61 12.74 3.98
CA PRO A 93 4.87 13.16 4.59
C PRO A 93 5.09 12.50 5.96
N ALA A 94 6.36 12.23 6.28
CA ALA A 94 6.78 11.57 7.52
C ALA A 94 6.09 12.06 8.83
N PRO A 95 5.95 13.37 9.11
CA PRO A 95 5.30 13.83 10.34
C PRO A 95 3.81 13.45 10.41
N GLU A 96 3.10 13.44 9.29
CA GLU A 96 1.69 13.03 9.25
C GLU A 96 1.55 11.51 9.38
N ALA A 97 2.42 10.75 8.71
CA ALA A 97 2.49 9.29 8.84
C ALA A 97 2.72 8.87 10.30
N ARG A 98 3.62 9.57 11.00
CA ARG A 98 3.93 9.31 12.41
C ARG A 98 2.72 9.50 13.30
N LYS A 99 1.97 10.58 13.08
CA LYS A 99 0.74 10.88 13.83
C LYS A 99 -0.34 9.83 13.56
N LEU A 100 -0.52 9.42 12.31
CA LEU A 100 -1.49 8.39 11.91
C LEU A 100 -1.11 7.02 12.51
N MET A 101 0.11 6.55 12.26
CA MET A 101 0.59 5.26 12.72
C MET A 101 0.67 5.18 14.25
N GLY A 102 0.99 6.28 14.93
CA GLY A 102 0.94 6.35 16.40
C GLY A 102 -0.45 6.10 16.99
N GLY A 103 -1.53 6.37 16.23
CA GLY A 103 -2.90 6.04 16.64
C GLY A 103 -3.40 4.67 16.15
N VAL A 104 -2.84 4.15 15.06
CA VAL A 104 -3.24 2.87 14.45
C VAL A 104 -2.53 1.70 15.10
N LEU A 105 -1.19 1.73 15.19
CA LEU A 105 -0.38 0.63 15.71
C LEU A 105 -0.85 0.11 17.08
N PRO A 106 -1.11 0.95 18.11
CA PRO A 106 -1.55 0.44 19.42
C PRO A 106 -2.91 -0.26 19.42
N LYS A 107 -3.69 -0.18 18.33
CA LYS A 107 -4.98 -0.86 18.18
C LYS A 107 -4.87 -2.21 17.45
N LEU A 108 -3.71 -2.51 16.86
CA LEU A 108 -3.50 -3.74 16.11
C LEU A 108 -3.17 -4.91 17.04
N ALA A 109 -3.60 -6.13 16.70
CA ALA A 109 -3.46 -7.30 17.57
C ALA A 109 -2.02 -7.57 18.04
N ARG A 110 -1.00 -7.26 17.23
CA ARG A 110 0.41 -7.43 17.61
C ARG A 110 0.88 -6.49 18.72
N TRP A 111 0.32 -5.28 18.79
CA TRP A 111 0.79 -4.22 19.69
C TRP A 111 -0.23 -3.81 20.75
N ALA A 112 -1.47 -4.27 20.60
CA ALA A 112 -2.52 -4.06 21.59
C ALA A 112 -2.00 -4.55 22.94
N LYS A 113 -1.83 -3.61 23.87
CA LYS A 113 -1.52 -3.95 25.26
C LYS A 113 -2.75 -4.63 25.87
N PRO A 114 -2.58 -5.73 26.61
CA PRO A 114 -3.68 -6.37 27.33
C PRO A 114 -4.31 -5.44 28.37
#